data_AF-A0A9W3ZTJ2-F1
#
_entry.id   AF-A0A9W3ZTJ2-F1
#
_cell.length_a   1.000
_cell.length_b   1.000
_cell.length_c   1.000
_cell.angle_alpha   90.00
_cell.angle_beta   90.00
_cell.angle_gamma   90.00
#
_symmetry.space_group_name_H-M   'P 1'
#
loop_
_entity.id
_entity.type
_entity.pdbx_description
1 polymer ?
#
loop_
_entity_poly.entity_id
_entity_poly.type
_entity_poly.pdbx_seq_one_letter_code
_entity_poly.pdbx_strand_id
1 'polypeptide(L)' 'MVSIYDIQQLLKKFGTIIYTGDRIADLQLMQDELRELNQSQLIDPQDYQTALFLLKQEIQKELNKN' A
#
# COMPACT_ATOMS: atom_id res chain seq x y z
N MET A 1 -9.25 -5.72 5.51
CA MET A 1 -7.94 -5.78 4.84
C MET A 1 -6.93 -6.44 5.77
N VAL A 2 -6.28 -7.51 5.31
CA VAL A 2 -5.43 -8.37 6.15
C VAL A 2 -4.04 -8.62 5.56
N SER A 3 -3.78 -8.25 4.30
CA SER A 3 -2.51 -8.50 3.64
C SER A 3 -2.14 -7.43 2.60
N ILE A 4 -0.88 -7.46 2.14
CA ILE A 4 -0.42 -6.62 1.01
C ILE A 4 -1.20 -6.93 -0.27
N TYR A 5 -1.62 -8.18 -0.47
CA TYR A 5 -2.45 -8.55 -1.61
C TYR A 5 -3.79 -7.81 -1.60
N ASP A 6 -4.42 -7.62 -0.44
CA ASP A 6 -5.66 -6.85 -0.34
C ASP A 6 -5.46 -5.39 -0.73
N ILE A 7 -4.30 -4.80 -0.39
CA ILE A 7 -3.92 -3.44 -0.79
C ILE A 7 -3.77 -3.37 -2.31
N GLN A 8 -3.09 -4.33 -2.92
CA GLN A 8 -2.97 -4.42 -4.38
C GLN A 8 -4.34 -4.54 -5.04
N GLN A 9 -5.24 -5.36 -4.49
CA GLN A 9 -6.60 -5.51 -5.01
C GLN A 9 -7.44 -4.24 -4.84
N LEU A 10 -7.24 -3.49 -3.76
CA LEU A 10 -7.86 -2.18 -3.57
C LEU A 10 -7.38 -1.20 -4.64
N LEU A 11 -6.06 -1.01 -4.79
CA LEU A 11 -5.47 -0.10 -5.77
C LEU A 11 -5.86 -0.48 -7.21
N LYS A 12 -5.95 -1.78 -7.50
CA LYS A 12 -6.42 -2.29 -8.79
C LYS A 12 -7.84 -1.85 -9.14
N LYS A 13 -8.74 -1.67 -8.15
CA LYS A 13 -10.10 -1.13 -8.39
C LYS A 13 -10.07 0.31 -8.90
N PHE A 14 -9.02 1.06 -8.57
CA PHE A 14 -8.77 2.42 -9.05
C PHE A 14 -7.89 2.47 -10.30
N GLY A 15 -7.53 1.31 -10.86
CA GLY A 15 -6.68 1.22 -12.06
C GLY A 15 -5.18 1.26 -11.79
N THR A 16 -4.76 1.30 -10.53
CA THR A 16 -3.34 1.36 -10.15
C THR A 16 -2.77 -0.07 -9.99
N ILE A 17 -1.72 -0.38 -10.75
CA ILE A 17 -0.93 -1.61 -10.63
C ILE A 17 0.54 -1.20 -10.51
N ILE A 18 1.19 -1.62 -9.43
CA ILE A 18 2.57 -1.24 -9.12
C ILE A 18 3.45 -2.48 -9.21
N TYR A 19 4.51 -2.37 -10.03
CA TYR A 19 5.56 -3.35 -10.14
C TYR A 19 6.82 -2.72 -10.76
N THR A 20 7.82 -2.49 -9.94
CA THR A 20 9.12 -1.88 -10.31
C THR A 20 10.25 -2.92 -10.35
N GLY A 21 10.00 -4.12 -9.82
CA GLY A 21 11.02 -5.15 -9.61
C GLY A 21 11.80 -4.99 -8.31
N ASP A 22 11.69 -3.85 -7.62
CA ASP A 22 12.19 -3.65 -6.26
C ASP A 22 11.03 -3.70 -5.25
N ARG A 23 11.12 -4.63 -4.31
CA ARG A 23 10.03 -4.88 -3.36
C ARG A 23 9.77 -3.69 -2.43
N ILE A 24 10.80 -2.97 -2.01
CA ILE A 24 10.66 -1.84 -1.09
C ILE A 24 10.05 -0.65 -1.84
N ALA A 25 10.53 -0.38 -3.05
CA ALA A 25 9.98 0.64 -3.92
C ALA A 25 8.50 0.38 -4.24
N ASP A 26 8.12 -0.87 -4.54
CA ASP A 26 6.72 -1.24 -4.75
C ASP A 26 5.84 -0.92 -3.54
N LEU A 27 6.30 -1.25 -2.33
CA LEU A 27 5.57 -0.97 -1.09
C LEU A 27 5.48 0.54 -0.79
N GLN A 28 6.51 1.31 -1.12
CA GLN A 28 6.52 2.76 -0.96
C GLN A 28 5.54 3.43 -1.93
N LEU A 29 5.55 3.02 -3.21
CA LEU A 29 4.59 3.51 -4.20
C LEU A 29 3.14 3.16 -3.82
N MET A 30 2.89 1.97 -3.26
CA MET A 30 1.57 1.63 -2.73
C MET A 30 1.16 2.57 -1.60
N GLN A 31 2.12 2.99 -0.76
CA GLN A 31 1.85 3.92 0.32
C GLN A 31 1.49 5.32 -0.19
N ASP A 32 2.16 5.78 -1.24
CA ASP A 32 1.89 7.10 -1.84
C ASP A 32 0.50 7.12 -2.49
N GLU A 33 0.15 6.11 -3.26
CA GLU A 33 -1.19 5.98 -3.88
C GLU A 33 -2.31 5.94 -2.83
N LEU A 34 -2.12 5.25 -1.71
CA LEU A 34 -3.08 5.27 -0.61
C LEU A 34 -3.25 6.67 0.00
N ARG A 35 -2.18 7.47 0.09
CA ARG A 35 -2.26 8.85 0.57
C ARG A 35 -3.05 9.71 -0.40
N GLU A 36 -2.84 9.54 -1.71
CA GLU A 36 -3.60 10.26 -2.75
C GLU A 36 -5.09 9.92 -2.70
N LEU A 37 -5.43 8.63 -2.57
CA LEU A 37 -6.81 8.20 -2.39
C LEU A 37 -7.44 8.80 -1.12
N ASN A 38 -6.69 8.85 0.00
CA ASN A 38 -7.19 9.44 1.25
C ASN A 38 -7.37 10.96 1.15
N GLN A 39 -6.42 11.68 0.52
CA GLN A 39 -6.55 13.12 0.27
C GLN A 39 -7.75 13.44 -0.62
N SER A 40 -8.03 12.57 -1.59
CA SER A 40 -9.17 12.67 -2.50
C SER A 40 -10.48 12.16 -1.89
N GLN A 41 -10.47 11.68 -0.63
CA GLN A 41 -11.62 11.08 0.05
C GLN A 41 -12.23 9.86 -0.71
N LEU A 42 -11.41 9.13 -1.46
CA LEU A 42 -11.82 7.97 -2.28
C LEU A 42 -11.64 6.62 -1.58
N ILE A 43 -11.11 6.61 -0.36
CA ILE A 43 -10.88 5.42 0.46
C ILE A 43 -11.52 5.61 1.83
N ASP A 44 -12.06 4.53 2.40
CA ASP A 44 -12.57 4.55 3.77
C ASP A 44 -11.43 4.83 4.78
N PRO A 45 -11.61 5.74 5.75
CA PRO A 45 -10.57 6.07 6.72
C PRO A 45 -10.04 4.88 7.53
N GLN A 46 -10.89 3.89 7.83
CA GLN A 46 -10.51 2.67 8.53
C GLN A 46 -9.64 1.77 7.65
N ASP A 47 -10.01 1.64 6.36
CA ASP A 47 -9.20 0.91 5.39
C ASP A 47 -7.85 1.61 5.18
N TYR A 48 -7.82 2.92 5.01
CA TYR A 48 -6.57 3.68 4.88
C TYR A 48 -5.61 3.45 6.05
N GLN A 49 -6.10 3.59 7.30
CA GLN A 49 -5.26 3.36 8.48
C GLN A 49 -4.74 1.93 8.56
N THR A 50 -5.58 0.96 8.22
CA THR A 50 -5.21 -0.47 8.24
C THR A 50 -4.18 -0.77 7.16
N ALA A 51 -4.34 -0.25 5.95
CA ALA A 51 -3.40 -0.40 4.84
C ALA A 51 -2.04 0.21 5.16
N LEU A 52 -2.02 1.43 5.70
CA LEU A 52 -0.78 2.11 6.10
C LEU A 52 -0.01 1.33 7.16
N PHE A 53 -0.71 0.78 8.16
CA PHE A 53 -0.08 -0.02 9.20
C PHE A 53 0.57 -1.29 8.62
N LEU A 54 -0.15 -2.03 7.78
CA LEU A 54 0.36 -3.23 7.11
C LEU A 54 1.57 -2.93 6.22
N LEU A 55 1.52 -1.85 5.43
CA LEU A 55 2.64 -1.43 4.58
C LEU A 55 3.87 -1.08 5.41
N LYS A 56 3.72 -0.32 6.50
CA LYS A 56 4.86 0.01 7.38
C LYS A 56 5.51 -1.24 7.96
N GLN A 57 4.72 -2.21 8.42
CA GLN A 57 5.23 -3.47 8.93
C GLN A 57 6.00 -4.26 7.86
N GLU A 58 5.44 -4.37 6.66
CA GLU A 58 6.08 -5.10 5.56
C GLU A 58 7.36 -4.39 5.11
N ILE A 59 7.36 -3.06 4.95
CA ILE A 59 8.56 -2.29 4.60
C ILE A 59 9.66 -2.52 5.63
N GLN A 60 9.36 -2.45 6.92
CA GLN A 60 10.34 -2.68 7.97
C GLN A 60 10.91 -4.11 7.91
N LYS A 61 10.04 -5.09 7.63
CA LYS A 61 10.44 -6.49 7.47
C LYS A 61 11.39 -6.66 6.28
N GLU A 62 11.09 -6.04 5.13
CA GLU A 62 11.95 -6.10 3.94
C GLU A 62 13.28 -5.37 4.15
N LEU A 63 13.28 -4.22 4.84
CA LEU A 63 14.52 -3.49 5.19
C LEU A 63 15.44 -4.32 6.10
N ASN A 64 14.88 -5.10 7.02
CA ASN A 64 15.66 -5.94 7.94
C ASN A 64 16.20 -7.23 7.30
N LYS A 65 15.78 -7.58 6.07
CA LYS A 65 16.28 -8.76 5.36
C LYS A 65 17.55 -8.49 4.57
N ASN A 66 17.82 -7.22 4.26
CA ASN A 66 19.02 -6.74 3.57
C ASN A 66 20.10 -6.32 4.57
#